data_AF-A0A848XV91-F1
#
_entry.id   AF-A0A848XV91-F1
#
_cell.length_a   1.000
_cell.length_b   1.000
_cell.length_c   1.000
_cell.angle_alpha   90.00
_cell.angle_beta   90.00
_cell.angle_gamma   90.00
#
_symmetry.space_group_name_H-M   'P 1'
#
loop_
_entity.id
_entity.type
_entity.pdbx_description
1 polymer ?
#
loop_
_entity_poly.entity_id
_entity_poly.type
_entity_poly.pdbx_seq_one_letter_code
_entity_poly.pdbx_strand_id
1 'polypeptide(L)'
;MTSPRALFGLVAVWMTTTTPLVGQVSGTVVEARRAFEELDYGRAVELAEDALEDQLSPEERVEAYEVLGYSLGIMDEADRAVTTLTQLIVLDPDREPDTQALPPRLVSLYNQAFGQVLVVRRILVDSTSFVSGEGRVTMHWEVSRPSTARLRLVGNGIDTVIDSMLVNPGPIRYDWDAQVAGAPVPAGDYQLIVTAAEGRSEYQRSAEFGVAHSAVDTVAHISSIDGFEKQPETEIPPRDWRPLGMATLMTGAAAGAALALNNSAFDGARIELGVGAAMAIGSGLALSLRRPDARPVPLAIQLNQLIDRSIADRNQQIAEANAERRRRVLLTVVQELR
;
A
#
# COMPACT_ATOMS: atom_id res chain seq x y z
N MET A 1 -64.96 -41.54 44.38
CA MET A 1 -63.64 -42.19 44.48
C MET A 1 -63.11 -42.47 43.09
N THR A 2 -62.19 -41.61 42.64
CA THR A 2 -60.91 -41.95 42.00
C THR A 2 -60.83 -43.03 40.92
N SER A 3 -60.67 -42.64 39.64
CA SER A 3 -59.41 -42.78 38.87
C SER A 3 -59.65 -42.51 37.36
N PRO A 4 -58.60 -42.12 36.60
CA PRO A 4 -58.69 -41.13 35.53
C PRO A 4 -58.64 -41.72 34.11
N ARG A 5 -59.24 -41.02 33.15
CA ARG A 5 -59.02 -41.24 31.71
C ARG A 5 -58.01 -40.22 31.18
N ALA A 6 -56.93 -40.75 30.61
CA ALA A 6 -55.91 -40.02 29.89
C ALA A 6 -56.51 -39.25 28.70
N LEU A 7 -56.16 -37.98 28.60
CA LEU A 7 -56.38 -37.16 27.41
C LEU A 7 -55.02 -36.62 26.98
N PHE A 8 -54.54 -37.16 25.87
CA PHE A 8 -53.37 -36.67 25.15
C PHE A 8 -53.64 -35.23 24.69
N GLY A 9 -52.87 -34.28 25.21
CA GLY A 9 -52.83 -32.91 24.71
C GLY A 9 -52.01 -32.85 23.43
N LEU A 10 -52.65 -32.57 22.32
CA LEU A 10 -52.02 -32.27 21.04
C LEU A 10 -51.81 -30.76 20.97
N VAL A 11 -50.59 -30.32 21.29
CA VAL A 11 -50.17 -28.91 21.15
C VAL A 11 -49.84 -28.69 19.67
N ALA A 12 -50.79 -28.11 18.94
CA ALA A 12 -50.54 -27.57 17.60
C ALA A 12 -49.76 -26.24 17.75
N VAL A 13 -48.44 -26.31 17.64
CA VAL A 13 -47.58 -25.14 17.50
C VAL A 13 -47.83 -24.57 16.10
N TRP A 14 -48.67 -23.53 16.01
CA TRP A 14 -48.73 -22.67 14.84
C TRP A 14 -47.45 -21.83 14.83
N MET A 15 -46.45 -22.27 14.07
CA MET A 15 -45.35 -21.42 13.65
C MET A 15 -45.91 -20.42 12.64
N THR A 16 -46.38 -19.27 13.12
CA THR A 16 -46.54 -18.08 12.28
C THR A 16 -45.15 -17.61 11.90
N THR A 17 -44.66 -18.04 10.73
CA THR A 17 -43.53 -17.39 10.07
C THR A 17 -44.01 -16.00 9.63
N THR A 18 -43.82 -15.00 10.49
CA THR A 18 -43.85 -13.60 10.09
C THR A 18 -42.63 -13.34 9.23
N THR A 19 -42.75 -13.60 7.93
CA THR A 19 -41.87 -12.98 6.93
C THR A 19 -42.08 -11.48 7.02
N PRO A 20 -41.03 -10.65 7.23
CA PRO A 20 -41.17 -9.22 7.08
C PRO A 20 -41.58 -8.93 5.63
N LEU A 21 -42.70 -8.23 5.43
CA LEU A 21 -43.04 -7.67 4.14
C LEU A 21 -41.89 -6.74 3.73
N VAL A 22 -41.24 -7.07 2.62
CA VAL A 22 -40.43 -6.11 1.86
C VAL A 22 -41.34 -4.92 1.53
N GLY A 23 -40.88 -3.71 1.86
CA GLY A 23 -41.63 -2.46 1.76
C GLY A 23 -42.35 -2.34 0.43
N GLN A 24 -43.68 -2.28 0.50
CA GLN A 24 -44.52 -2.01 -0.65
C GLN A 24 -44.36 -0.51 -0.92
N VAL A 25 -43.69 -0.15 -2.02
CA VAL A 25 -43.55 1.25 -2.45
C VAL A 25 -44.95 1.87 -2.45
N SER A 26 -45.14 2.93 -1.67
CA SER A 26 -46.41 3.64 -1.61
C SER A 26 -46.72 4.16 -3.01
N GLY A 27 -47.87 3.75 -3.57
CA GLY A 27 -48.27 4.19 -4.91
C GLY A 27 -48.35 5.72 -5.02
N THR A 28 -48.57 6.39 -3.89
CA THR A 28 -48.73 7.84 -3.77
C THR A 28 -47.47 8.62 -4.10
N VAL A 29 -46.27 8.21 -3.67
CA VAL A 29 -45.00 8.90 -4.02
C VAL A 29 -44.71 8.78 -5.52
N VAL A 30 -44.94 7.59 -6.09
CA VAL A 30 -44.76 7.36 -7.53
C VAL A 30 -45.76 8.18 -8.35
N GLU A 31 -47.00 8.31 -7.88
CA GLU A 31 -48.01 9.16 -8.51
C GLU A 31 -47.66 10.64 -8.40
N ALA A 32 -47.13 11.10 -7.25
CA ALA A 32 -46.65 12.47 -7.08
C ALA A 32 -45.52 12.79 -8.05
N ARG A 33 -44.54 11.88 -8.18
CA ARG A 33 -43.44 12.00 -9.15
C ARG A 33 -43.96 12.09 -10.59
N ARG A 34 -44.91 11.22 -10.95
CA ARG A 34 -45.52 11.25 -12.28
C ARG A 34 -46.24 12.57 -12.56
N ALA A 35 -47.03 13.06 -11.60
CA ALA A 35 -47.71 14.35 -11.74
C ALA A 35 -46.70 15.51 -11.93
N PHE A 36 -45.56 15.47 -11.23
CA PHE A 36 -44.48 16.43 -11.42
C PHE A 36 -43.87 16.37 -12.82
N GLU A 37 -43.59 15.16 -13.32
CA GLU A 37 -43.06 14.94 -14.68
C GLU A 37 -44.05 15.37 -15.78
N GLU A 38 -45.36 15.21 -15.53
CA GLU A 38 -46.45 15.69 -16.39
C GLU A 38 -46.71 17.20 -16.27
N LEU A 39 -45.93 17.92 -15.46
CA LEU A 39 -46.01 19.35 -15.18
C LEU A 39 -47.30 19.78 -14.45
N ASP A 40 -48.03 18.83 -13.86
CA ASP A 40 -49.17 19.10 -12.97
C ASP A 40 -48.67 19.30 -11.52
N TYR A 41 -48.02 20.45 -11.30
CA TYR A 41 -47.39 20.77 -10.02
C TYR A 41 -48.38 20.88 -8.86
N GLY A 42 -49.63 21.32 -9.13
CA GLY A 42 -50.67 21.38 -8.11
C GLY A 42 -51.04 19.98 -7.62
N ARG A 43 -51.26 19.05 -8.56
CA ARG A 43 -51.53 17.65 -8.21
C ARG A 43 -50.33 16.97 -7.55
N ALA A 44 -49.11 17.29 -8.00
CA ALA A 44 -47.88 16.78 -7.39
C ALA A 44 -47.72 17.21 -5.92
N VAL A 45 -48.08 18.46 -5.58
CA VAL A 45 -48.10 18.96 -4.19
C VAL A 45 -49.09 18.17 -3.35
N GLU A 46 -50.35 18.04 -3.79
CA GLU A 46 -51.37 17.29 -3.04
C GLU A 46 -50.93 15.84 -2.77
N LEU A 47 -50.48 15.14 -3.81
CA LEU A 47 -50.05 13.74 -3.71
C LEU A 47 -48.81 13.56 -2.82
N ALA A 48 -47.86 14.51 -2.87
CA ALA A 48 -46.66 14.45 -2.04
C ALA A 48 -46.97 14.77 -0.57
N GLU A 49 -47.88 15.70 -0.29
CA GLU A 49 -48.35 15.98 1.08
C GLU A 49 -49.09 14.77 1.65
N ASP A 50 -50.03 14.21 0.90
CA ASP A 50 -50.76 12.98 1.28
C ASP A 50 -49.78 11.83 1.57
N ALA A 51 -48.77 11.64 0.71
CA ALA A 51 -47.76 10.61 0.91
C ALA A 51 -46.94 10.81 2.19
N LEU A 52 -46.64 12.07 2.56
CA LEU A 52 -45.86 12.38 3.76
C LEU A 52 -46.64 12.17 5.07
N GLU A 53 -47.97 12.08 5.02
CA GLU A 53 -48.81 11.69 6.17
C GLU A 53 -48.71 10.18 6.47
N ASP A 54 -48.38 9.38 5.46
CA ASP A 54 -48.23 7.94 5.56
C ASP A 54 -46.86 7.50 6.13
N GLN A 55 -46.76 6.23 6.53
CA GLN A 55 -45.52 5.63 7.00
C GLN A 55 -44.62 5.23 5.83
N LEU A 56 -43.91 6.22 5.27
CA LEU A 56 -42.93 6.03 4.19
C LEU A 56 -41.59 5.44 4.68
N SER A 57 -40.92 4.70 3.79
CA SER A 57 -39.49 4.40 3.97
C SER A 57 -38.65 5.69 3.90
N PRO A 58 -37.40 5.69 4.40
CA PRO A 58 -36.54 6.88 4.34
C PRO A 58 -36.30 7.39 2.91
N GLU A 59 -36.12 6.48 1.96
CA GLU A 59 -35.89 6.81 0.55
C GLU A 59 -37.12 7.46 -0.10
N GLU A 60 -38.30 6.89 0.12
CA GLU A 60 -39.57 7.45 -0.37
C GLU A 60 -39.85 8.83 0.24
N ARG A 61 -39.50 9.02 1.51
CA ARG A 61 -39.68 10.31 2.19
C ARG A 61 -38.77 11.39 1.60
N VAL A 62 -37.52 11.06 1.30
CA VAL A 62 -36.59 11.94 0.57
C VAL A 62 -37.20 12.30 -0.79
N GLU A 63 -37.72 11.31 -1.51
CA GLU A 63 -38.34 11.53 -2.82
C GLU A 63 -39.57 12.45 -2.73
N ALA A 64 -40.47 12.21 -1.77
CA ALA A 64 -41.67 13.01 -1.55
C ALA A 64 -41.33 14.47 -1.21
N TYR A 65 -40.36 14.72 -0.31
CA TYR A 65 -39.92 16.08 0.01
C TYR A 65 -39.26 16.79 -1.17
N GLU A 66 -38.55 16.06 -2.03
CA GLU A 66 -37.97 16.63 -3.24
C GLU A 66 -39.05 17.08 -4.24
N VAL A 67 -40.00 16.19 -4.55
CA VAL A 67 -41.14 16.51 -5.43
C VAL A 67 -41.91 17.71 -4.87
N LEU A 68 -42.25 17.69 -3.59
CA LEU A 68 -42.99 18.75 -2.93
C LEU A 68 -42.23 20.08 -2.97
N GLY A 69 -40.95 20.08 -2.57
CA GLY A 69 -40.13 21.28 -2.50
C GLY A 69 -39.93 21.94 -3.85
N TYR A 70 -39.69 21.15 -4.91
CA TYR A 70 -39.56 21.67 -6.26
C TYR A 70 -40.89 22.15 -6.84
N SER A 71 -41.99 21.41 -6.64
CA SER A 71 -43.31 21.82 -7.11
C SER A 71 -43.73 23.16 -6.49
N LEU A 72 -43.57 23.32 -5.17
CA LEU A 72 -43.84 24.57 -4.46
C LEU A 72 -42.96 25.71 -4.99
N GLY A 73 -41.68 25.45 -5.27
CA GLY A 73 -40.78 26.45 -5.83
C GLY A 73 -41.17 26.91 -7.24
N ILE A 74 -41.73 26.01 -8.06
CA ILE A 74 -42.26 26.32 -9.39
C ILE A 74 -43.55 27.12 -9.30
N MET A 75 -44.40 26.81 -8.32
CA MET A 75 -45.67 27.50 -8.04
C MET A 75 -45.52 28.86 -7.35
N ASP A 76 -44.29 29.40 -7.24
CA ASP A 76 -43.98 30.68 -6.59
C ASP A 76 -44.15 30.70 -5.06
N GLU A 77 -44.28 29.52 -4.42
CA GLU A 77 -44.45 29.36 -2.98
C GLU A 77 -43.11 29.23 -2.24
N ALA A 78 -42.26 30.26 -2.37
CA ALA A 78 -40.86 30.23 -1.94
C ALA A 78 -40.66 29.83 -0.47
N ASP A 79 -41.46 30.37 0.45
CA ASP A 79 -41.30 30.10 1.90
C ASP A 79 -41.60 28.63 2.25
N ARG A 80 -42.66 28.07 1.66
CA ARG A 80 -43.01 26.65 1.82
C ARG A 80 -41.98 25.76 1.13
N ALA A 81 -41.51 26.15 -0.05
CA ALA A 81 -40.45 25.43 -0.76
C ALA A 81 -39.17 25.35 0.09
N VAL A 82 -38.69 26.47 0.62
CA VAL A 82 -37.47 26.51 1.47
C VAL A 82 -37.63 25.66 2.73
N THR A 83 -38.80 25.74 3.38
CA THR A 83 -39.09 24.91 4.57
C THR A 83 -39.10 23.41 4.23
N THR A 84 -39.65 23.04 3.07
CA THR A 84 -39.71 21.66 2.60
C THR A 84 -38.34 21.13 2.20
N LEU A 85 -37.57 21.92 1.44
CA LEU A 85 -36.20 21.60 1.04
C LEU A 85 -35.26 21.51 2.24
N THR A 86 -35.53 22.26 3.30
CA THR A 86 -34.80 22.12 4.58
C THR A 86 -34.97 20.71 5.17
N GLN A 87 -36.19 20.15 5.13
CA GLN A 87 -36.42 18.77 5.58
C GLN A 87 -35.70 17.76 4.68
N LEU A 88 -35.74 17.96 3.36
CA LEU A 88 -35.01 17.14 2.40
C LEU A 88 -33.51 17.07 2.75
N ILE A 89 -32.88 18.23 2.99
CA ILE A 89 -31.43 18.33 3.25
C ILE A 89 -31.03 17.65 4.57
N VAL A 90 -31.91 17.68 5.58
CA VAL A 90 -31.65 16.99 6.85
C VAL A 90 -31.72 15.47 6.68
N LEU A 91 -32.61 14.98 5.81
CA LEU A 91 -32.78 13.56 5.54
C LEU A 91 -31.68 12.99 4.64
N ASP A 92 -31.32 13.72 3.58
CA ASP A 92 -30.28 13.34 2.63
C ASP A 92 -29.35 14.54 2.36
N PRO A 93 -28.36 14.78 3.23
CA PRO A 93 -27.45 15.93 3.12
C PRO A 93 -26.48 15.85 1.95
N ASP A 94 -26.26 14.68 1.36
CA ASP A 94 -25.40 14.51 0.18
C ASP A 94 -26.10 14.81 -1.13
N ARG A 95 -27.44 14.83 -1.13
CA ARG A 95 -28.23 15.15 -2.31
C ARG A 95 -27.88 16.55 -2.81
N GLU A 96 -27.80 16.69 -4.12
CA GLU A 96 -27.64 17.99 -4.76
C GLU A 96 -28.67 18.16 -5.86
N PRO A 97 -29.16 19.40 -6.06
CA PRO A 97 -30.03 19.72 -7.17
C PRO A 97 -29.26 19.51 -8.48
N ASP A 98 -29.86 18.83 -9.44
CA ASP A 98 -29.32 18.77 -10.79
C ASP A 98 -29.39 20.15 -11.44
N THR A 99 -28.25 20.84 -11.46
CA THR A 99 -28.11 22.19 -12.02
C THR A 99 -28.35 22.27 -13.53
N GLN A 100 -28.34 21.14 -14.25
CA GLN A 100 -28.63 21.09 -15.68
C GLN A 100 -30.12 20.89 -15.95
N ALA A 101 -30.83 20.15 -15.09
CA ALA A 101 -32.26 19.90 -15.22
C ALA A 101 -33.13 20.96 -14.54
N LEU A 102 -32.66 21.57 -13.44
CA LEU A 102 -33.46 22.50 -12.65
C LEU A 102 -33.21 23.97 -13.04
N PRO A 103 -34.27 24.80 -13.11
CA PRO A 103 -34.13 26.24 -13.29
C PRO A 103 -33.23 26.87 -12.21
N PRO A 104 -32.41 27.89 -12.53
CA PRO A 104 -31.52 28.56 -11.58
C PRO A 104 -32.22 29.08 -10.31
N ARG A 105 -33.51 29.43 -10.43
CA ARG A 105 -34.34 29.84 -9.30
C ARG A 105 -34.52 28.73 -8.26
N LEU A 106 -34.82 27.50 -8.68
CA LEU A 106 -34.98 26.37 -7.76
C LEU A 106 -33.65 26.02 -7.09
N VAL A 107 -32.55 26.07 -7.84
CA VAL A 107 -31.20 25.91 -7.29
C VAL A 107 -30.93 26.97 -6.22
N SER A 108 -31.37 28.21 -6.43
CA SER A 108 -31.23 29.29 -5.44
C SER A 108 -32.06 29.04 -4.17
N LEU A 109 -33.30 28.55 -4.31
CA LEU A 109 -34.13 28.16 -3.16
C LEU A 109 -33.52 26.99 -2.37
N TYR A 110 -32.95 26.01 -3.07
CA TYR A 110 -32.22 24.91 -2.44
C TYR A 110 -31.00 25.41 -1.66
N ASN A 111 -30.16 26.25 -2.26
CA ASN A 111 -28.99 26.82 -1.60
C ASN A 111 -29.37 27.70 -0.40
N GLN A 112 -30.50 28.40 -0.47
CA GLN A 112 -31.06 29.14 0.65
C GLN A 112 -31.46 28.19 1.80
N ALA A 113 -32.16 27.09 1.51
CA ALA A 113 -32.50 26.07 2.51
C ALA A 113 -31.24 25.42 3.11
N PHE A 114 -30.24 25.11 2.28
CA PHE A 114 -28.97 24.55 2.72
C PHE A 114 -28.25 25.44 3.72
N GLY A 115 -28.23 26.76 3.48
CA GLY A 115 -27.63 27.72 4.42
C GLY A 115 -28.39 27.89 5.74
N GLN A 116 -29.63 27.40 5.87
CA GLN A 116 -30.42 27.52 7.11
C GLN A 116 -30.16 26.38 8.08
N VAL A 117 -29.80 25.19 7.59
CA VAL A 117 -29.52 24.02 8.42
C VAL A 117 -28.03 23.83 8.65
N LEU A 118 -27.67 23.24 9.79
CA LEU A 118 -26.30 22.78 10.05
C LEU A 118 -26.22 21.30 9.66
N VAL A 119 -25.49 21.00 8.59
CA VAL A 119 -25.25 19.64 8.12
C VAL A 119 -23.79 19.46 7.73
N VAL A 120 -23.32 18.22 7.85
CA VAL A 120 -22.03 17.76 7.34
C VAL A 120 -22.28 16.77 6.21
N ARG A 121 -21.63 16.99 5.07
CA ARG A 121 -21.81 16.16 3.88
C ARG A 121 -20.51 15.79 3.20
N ARG A 122 -20.57 14.81 2.31
CA ARG A 122 -19.47 14.36 1.44
C ARG A 122 -18.19 14.03 2.20
N ILE A 123 -18.32 13.29 3.30
CA ILE A 123 -17.15 12.84 4.05
C ILE A 123 -16.43 11.78 3.21
N LEU A 124 -15.21 12.11 2.79
CA LEU A 124 -14.35 11.24 2.00
C LEU A 124 -12.98 11.17 2.66
N VAL A 125 -12.38 9.98 2.63
CA VAL A 125 -11.01 9.73 3.12
C VAL A 125 -10.20 9.24 1.94
N ASP A 126 -9.21 10.01 1.50
CA ASP A 126 -8.45 9.67 0.30
C ASP A 126 -7.67 8.37 0.52
N SER A 127 -7.77 7.46 -0.46
CA SER A 127 -6.97 6.25 -0.43
C SER A 127 -5.51 6.58 -0.75
N THR A 128 -4.60 6.26 0.16
CA THR A 128 -3.18 6.61 0.04
C THR A 128 -2.30 5.58 0.73
N SER A 129 -1.04 5.50 0.32
CA SER A 129 -0.03 4.69 1.01
C SER A 129 1.19 5.54 1.31
N PHE A 130 1.61 5.55 2.57
CA PHE A 130 2.75 6.35 3.01
C PHE A 130 3.42 5.76 4.24
N VAL A 131 4.69 6.10 4.43
CA VAL A 131 5.45 5.69 5.61
C VAL A 131 4.99 6.54 6.80
N SER A 132 4.65 5.90 7.91
CA SER A 132 4.21 6.62 9.12
C SER A 132 5.23 7.67 9.55
N GLY A 133 4.73 8.89 9.83
CA GLY A 133 5.55 10.06 10.19
C GLY A 133 6.14 10.83 9.01
N GLU A 134 6.04 10.32 7.77
CA GLU A 134 6.56 10.98 6.56
C GLU A 134 5.44 11.43 5.60
N GLY A 135 4.23 10.89 5.74
CA GLY A 135 3.09 11.22 4.91
C GLY A 135 1.83 11.55 5.70
N ARG A 136 0.77 11.86 4.97
CA ARG A 136 -0.54 12.21 5.51
C ARG A 136 -1.64 11.62 4.65
N VAL A 137 -2.77 11.31 5.29
CA VAL A 137 -4.04 11.04 4.61
C VAL A 137 -4.85 12.32 4.55
N THR A 138 -5.37 12.62 3.38
CA THR A 138 -6.26 13.76 3.18
C THR A 138 -7.70 13.32 3.37
N MET A 139 -8.44 14.08 4.17
CA MET A 139 -9.85 13.93 4.42
C MET A 139 -10.58 15.14 3.86
N HIS A 140 -11.72 14.90 3.23
CA HIS A 140 -12.58 15.94 2.67
C HIS A 140 -13.96 15.83 3.29
N TRP A 141 -14.59 16.97 3.57
CA TRP A 141 -15.99 17.05 3.92
C TRP A 141 -16.48 18.46 3.64
N GLU A 142 -17.79 18.67 3.69
CA GLU A 142 -18.39 19.99 3.53
C GLU A 142 -19.33 20.27 4.70
N VAL A 143 -19.38 21.53 5.11
CA VAL A 143 -20.31 22.02 6.12
C VAL A 143 -21.16 23.14 5.54
N SER A 144 -22.44 23.18 5.90
CA SER A 144 -23.38 24.19 5.38
C SER A 144 -23.27 25.56 6.06
N ARG A 145 -22.78 25.61 7.30
CA ARG A 145 -22.75 26.80 8.16
C ARG A 145 -21.43 26.94 8.92
N PRO A 146 -21.03 28.17 9.30
CA PRO A 146 -19.87 28.37 10.15
C PRO A 146 -20.05 27.62 11.47
N SER A 147 -19.09 26.78 11.82
CA SER A 147 -19.23 25.89 12.98
C SER A 147 -17.87 25.48 13.53
N THR A 148 -17.87 24.89 14.72
CA THR A 148 -16.71 24.14 15.23
C THR A 148 -16.84 22.69 14.75
N ALA A 149 -15.93 22.23 13.91
CA ALA A 149 -15.83 20.84 13.48
C ALA A 149 -14.92 20.07 14.43
N ARG A 150 -15.45 19.03 15.07
CA ARG A 150 -14.71 18.06 15.86
C ARG A 150 -14.58 16.76 15.08
N LEU A 151 -13.34 16.35 14.85
CA LEU A 151 -13.00 15.11 14.17
C LEU A 151 -12.69 14.05 15.21
N ARG A 152 -13.42 12.94 15.18
CA ARG A 152 -13.22 11.83 16.10
C ARG A 152 -13.01 10.55 15.32
N LEU A 153 -11.98 9.81 15.68
CA LEU A 153 -11.66 8.51 15.11
C LEU A 153 -12.15 7.42 16.07
N VAL A 154 -12.96 6.50 15.56
CA VAL A 154 -13.49 5.36 16.32
C VAL A 154 -13.22 4.06 15.57
N GLY A 155 -12.60 3.08 16.22
CA GLY A 155 -12.32 1.79 15.59
C GLY A 155 -11.19 1.05 16.29
N ASN A 156 -11.21 -0.28 16.23
CA ASN A 156 -10.15 -1.14 16.79
C ASN A 156 -9.74 -0.80 18.25
N GLY A 157 -10.71 -0.48 19.10
CA GLY A 157 -10.48 -0.09 20.50
C GLY A 157 -10.00 1.35 20.72
N ILE A 158 -9.87 2.15 19.66
CA ILE A 158 -9.59 3.59 19.71
C ILE A 158 -10.89 4.37 19.68
N ASP A 159 -10.99 5.36 20.55
CA ASP A 159 -11.98 6.45 20.51
C ASP A 159 -11.27 7.73 20.93
N THR A 160 -10.84 8.52 19.94
CA THR A 160 -10.07 9.74 20.19
C THR A 160 -10.50 10.87 19.29
N VAL A 161 -10.47 12.08 19.83
CA VAL A 161 -10.56 13.30 19.02
C VAL A 161 -9.20 13.50 18.36
N ILE A 162 -9.18 13.57 17.03
CA ILE A 162 -7.96 13.85 16.27
C ILE A 162 -7.76 15.36 16.10
N ASP A 163 -8.85 16.13 15.98
CA ASP A 163 -8.79 17.58 15.91
C ASP A 163 -10.12 18.26 16.28
N SER A 164 -10.05 19.55 16.58
CA SER A 164 -11.19 20.44 16.78
C SER A 164 -10.88 21.83 16.25
N MET A 165 -11.56 22.25 15.19
CA MET A 165 -11.24 23.48 14.47
C MET A 165 -12.49 24.29 14.11
N LEU A 166 -12.34 25.62 14.00
CA LEU A 166 -13.37 26.49 13.43
C LEU A 166 -13.32 26.38 11.91
N VAL A 167 -14.48 26.14 11.30
CA VAL A 167 -14.62 25.96 9.85
C VAL A 167 -15.65 26.93 9.28
N ASN A 168 -15.38 27.38 8.06
CA ASN A 168 -16.32 28.17 7.27
C ASN A 168 -17.19 27.23 6.41
N PRO A 169 -18.36 27.70 5.94
CA PRO A 169 -19.19 26.96 5.00
C PRO A 169 -18.42 26.55 3.74
N GLY A 170 -18.79 25.39 3.19
CA GLY A 170 -18.22 24.85 1.96
C GLY A 170 -17.21 23.72 2.19
N PRO A 171 -16.44 23.37 1.16
CA PRO A 171 -15.54 22.22 1.20
C PRO A 171 -14.35 22.48 2.12
N ILE A 172 -14.02 21.47 2.93
CA ILE A 172 -12.96 21.46 3.91
C ILE A 172 -12.03 20.32 3.58
N ARG A 173 -10.73 20.62 3.63
CA ARG A 173 -9.65 19.66 3.46
C ARG A 173 -8.83 19.60 4.74
N TYR A 174 -8.57 18.41 5.23
CA TYR A 174 -7.73 18.18 6.39
C TYR A 174 -6.73 17.07 6.13
N ASP A 175 -5.47 17.33 6.47
CA ASP A 175 -4.40 16.37 6.29
C ASP A 175 -4.01 15.80 7.68
N TRP A 176 -4.32 14.52 7.90
CA TRP A 176 -4.00 13.79 9.13
C TRP A 176 -2.75 12.93 8.91
N ASP A 177 -1.85 12.88 9.89
CA ASP A 177 -0.61 12.08 9.85
C ASP A 177 -0.82 10.58 10.16
N ALA A 178 -2.07 10.16 10.34
CA ALA A 178 -2.44 8.80 10.74
C ALA A 178 -1.76 8.34 12.04
N GLN A 179 -1.55 9.27 12.99
CA GLN A 179 -1.02 8.97 14.31
C GLN A 179 -2.05 9.20 15.41
N VAL A 180 -1.99 8.35 16.43
CA VAL A 180 -2.75 8.47 17.68
C VAL A 180 -1.76 8.35 18.83
N ALA A 181 -1.76 9.35 19.72
CA ALA A 181 -0.82 9.45 20.84
C ALA A 181 0.67 9.31 20.43
N GLY A 182 1.03 9.79 19.24
CA GLY A 182 2.40 9.76 18.71
C GLY A 182 2.85 8.42 18.11
N ALA A 183 1.96 7.44 18.02
CA ALA A 183 2.21 6.16 17.36
C ALA A 183 1.35 6.03 16.08
N PRO A 184 1.80 5.26 15.06
CA PRO A 184 0.96 4.93 13.91
C PRO A 184 -0.35 4.31 14.36
N VAL A 185 -1.47 4.73 13.76
CA VAL A 185 -2.77 4.11 14.01
C VAL A 185 -2.68 2.60 13.69
N PRO A 186 -3.18 1.70 14.56
CA PRO A 186 -3.17 0.26 14.31
C PRO A 186 -3.90 -0.11 13.02
N ALA A 187 -3.55 -1.24 12.40
CA ALA A 187 -4.31 -1.77 11.29
C ALA A 187 -5.73 -2.19 11.73
N GLY A 188 -6.73 -1.96 10.89
CA GLY A 188 -8.13 -2.27 11.17
C GLY A 188 -9.10 -1.30 10.49
N ASP A 189 -10.38 -1.48 10.77
CA ASP A 189 -11.46 -0.65 10.23
C ASP A 189 -11.81 0.48 11.21
N TYR A 190 -11.99 1.67 10.65
CA TYR A 190 -12.24 2.89 11.40
C TYR A 190 -13.42 3.68 10.83
N GLN A 191 -14.05 4.42 11.73
CA GLN A 191 -15.04 5.44 11.43
C GLN A 191 -14.45 6.81 11.74
N LEU A 192 -14.40 7.67 10.72
CA LEU A 192 -14.20 9.10 10.89
C LEU A 192 -15.55 9.72 11.20
N ILE A 193 -15.72 10.22 12.42
CA ILE A 193 -16.90 10.95 12.85
C ILE A 193 -16.58 12.44 12.79
N VAL A 194 -17.33 13.18 11.98
CA VAL A 194 -17.26 14.63 11.88
C VAL A 194 -18.50 15.20 12.57
N THR A 195 -18.26 15.94 13.65
CA THR A 195 -19.31 16.63 14.40
C THR A 195 -19.18 18.12 14.20
N ALA A 196 -20.16 18.76 13.57
CA ALA A 196 -20.24 20.20 13.45
C ALA A 196 -21.14 20.77 14.54
N ALA A 197 -20.67 21.77 15.27
CA ALA A 197 -21.42 22.43 16.34
C ALA A 197 -21.45 23.96 16.17
N GLU A 198 -22.64 24.54 16.29
CA GLU A 198 -22.89 25.98 16.24
C GLU A 198 -23.87 26.36 17.37
N GLY A 199 -23.32 26.92 18.46
CA GLY A 199 -24.12 27.29 19.64
C GLY A 199 -24.75 26.06 20.29
N ARG A 200 -26.07 25.89 20.13
CA ARG A 200 -26.83 24.73 20.64
C ARG A 200 -27.17 23.70 19.57
N SER A 201 -26.90 24.00 18.31
CA SER A 201 -27.11 23.08 17.20
C SER A 201 -25.87 22.22 17.02
N GLU A 202 -26.08 20.93 16.86
CA GLU A 202 -25.02 19.96 16.60
C GLU A 202 -25.50 18.99 15.53
N TYR A 203 -24.62 18.67 14.59
CA TYR A 203 -24.86 17.67 13.56
C TYR A 203 -23.66 16.76 13.46
N GLN A 204 -23.90 15.46 13.36
CA GLN A 204 -22.84 14.46 13.29
C GLN A 204 -23.04 13.55 12.09
N ARG A 205 -21.95 13.24 11.41
CA ARG A 205 -21.94 12.22 10.36
C ARG A 205 -20.63 11.43 10.38
N SER A 206 -20.67 10.21 9.88
CA SER A 206 -19.52 9.31 9.84
C SER A 206 -19.22 8.77 8.45
N ALA A 207 -17.95 8.49 8.17
CA ALA A 207 -17.49 7.70 7.03
C ALA A 207 -16.57 6.58 7.51
N GLU A 208 -16.63 5.44 6.83
CA GLU A 208 -15.83 4.25 7.13
C GLU A 208 -14.61 4.16 6.21
N PHE A 209 -13.49 3.69 6.76
CA PHE A 209 -12.26 3.44 6.00
C PHE A 209 -11.40 2.38 6.71
N GLY A 210 -10.61 1.66 5.91
CA GLY A 210 -9.67 0.65 6.39
C GLY A 210 -8.24 1.17 6.45
N VAL A 211 -7.48 0.71 7.43
CA VAL A 211 -6.03 0.90 7.53
C VAL A 211 -5.33 -0.45 7.51
N ALA A 212 -4.42 -0.64 6.56
CA ALA A 212 -3.54 -1.79 6.49
C ALA A 212 -2.09 -1.38 6.79
N HIS A 213 -1.35 -2.29 7.42
CA HIS A 213 0.08 -2.14 7.67
C HIS A 213 0.86 -3.08 6.77
N SER A 214 1.97 -2.59 6.22
CA SER A 214 2.94 -3.41 5.52
C SER A 214 4.37 -3.01 5.91
N ALA A 215 5.31 -3.92 5.67
CA ALA A 215 6.72 -3.64 5.87
C ALA A 215 7.23 -2.74 4.74
N VAL A 216 8.11 -1.80 5.07
CA VAL A 216 8.84 -1.03 4.05
C VAL A 216 9.84 -1.94 3.35
N ASP A 217 9.88 -1.90 2.02
CA ASP A 217 10.79 -2.71 1.20
C ASP A 217 12.25 -2.52 1.61
N THR A 218 12.98 -3.64 1.69
CA THR A 218 14.41 -3.66 2.01
C THR A 218 15.25 -3.87 0.76
N VAL A 219 16.44 -3.27 0.71
CA VAL A 219 17.38 -3.42 -0.40
C VAL A 219 18.18 -4.72 -0.22
N ALA A 220 18.39 -5.48 -1.30
CA ALA A 220 19.19 -6.70 -1.25
C ALA A 220 20.69 -6.42 -0.97
N HIS A 221 21.38 -7.40 -0.38
CA HIS A 221 22.84 -7.37 -0.22
C HIS A 221 23.52 -7.46 -1.60
N ILE A 222 24.67 -6.80 -1.76
CA ILE A 222 25.47 -6.86 -2.98
C ILE A 222 26.50 -7.99 -2.88
N SER A 223 26.71 -8.69 -4.00
CA SER A 223 27.72 -9.75 -4.13
C SER A 223 28.92 -9.36 -5.00
N SER A 224 28.84 -8.23 -5.70
CA SER A 224 29.89 -7.68 -6.56
C SER A 224 29.81 -6.16 -6.62
N ILE A 225 30.89 -5.51 -7.07
CA ILE A 225 30.94 -4.08 -7.37
C ILE A 225 31.13 -3.92 -8.86
N ASP A 226 30.29 -3.10 -9.51
CA ASP A 226 30.36 -2.86 -10.95
C ASP A 226 31.77 -2.38 -11.36
N GLY A 227 32.36 -3.06 -12.33
CA GLY A 227 33.70 -2.76 -12.85
C GLY A 227 34.86 -3.40 -12.08
N PHE A 228 34.61 -4.16 -11.01
CA PHE A 228 35.65 -4.87 -10.26
C PHE A 228 35.42 -6.38 -10.30
N GLU A 229 36.28 -7.09 -11.03
CA GLU A 229 36.33 -8.55 -11.02
C GLU A 229 37.51 -9.03 -10.17
N LYS A 230 37.29 -10.08 -9.36
CA LYS A 230 38.35 -10.65 -8.53
C LYS A 230 39.47 -11.16 -9.43
N GLN A 231 40.71 -10.76 -9.13
CA GLN A 231 41.87 -11.23 -9.86
C GLN A 231 42.29 -12.62 -9.36
N PRO A 232 42.89 -13.46 -10.22
CA PRO A 232 43.43 -14.74 -9.79
C PRO A 232 44.55 -14.53 -8.75
N GLU A 233 44.36 -15.06 -7.54
CA GLU A 233 45.27 -14.89 -6.40
C GLU A 233 46.57 -15.69 -6.55
N THR A 234 46.61 -16.59 -7.52
CA THR A 234 47.76 -17.41 -7.85
C THR A 234 48.06 -17.33 -9.34
N GLU A 235 49.32 -17.07 -9.67
CA GLU A 235 49.81 -17.16 -11.04
C GLU A 235 50.70 -18.40 -11.15
N ILE A 236 50.52 -19.15 -12.24
CA ILE A 236 51.46 -20.19 -12.63
C ILE A 236 52.51 -19.49 -13.50
N PRO A 237 53.75 -19.31 -13.02
CA PRO A 237 54.74 -18.57 -13.78
C PRO A 237 54.94 -19.23 -15.16
N PRO A 238 55.12 -18.43 -16.22
CA PRO A 238 55.39 -18.97 -17.55
C PRO A 238 56.61 -19.90 -17.49
N ARG A 239 56.54 -20.96 -18.28
CA ARG A 239 57.55 -22.03 -18.29
C ARG A 239 58.84 -21.48 -18.92
N ASP A 240 59.65 -20.76 -18.15
CA ASP A 240 60.91 -20.19 -18.61
C ASP A 240 61.94 -21.29 -18.86
N TRP A 241 62.10 -21.67 -20.14
CA TRP A 241 63.06 -22.71 -20.57
C TRP A 241 64.50 -22.19 -20.70
N ARG A 242 64.81 -20.97 -20.22
CA ARG A 242 66.06 -20.26 -20.54
C ARG A 242 66.62 -19.61 -19.28
N PRO A 243 67.36 -20.34 -18.41
CA PRO A 243 68.80 -20.52 -18.64
C PRO A 243 69.40 -21.90 -18.26
N LEU A 244 68.62 -22.82 -17.68
CA LEU A 244 69.14 -24.13 -17.22
C LEU A 244 69.35 -25.14 -18.37
N GLY A 245 68.58 -25.04 -19.46
CA GLY A 245 68.78 -25.86 -20.67
C GLY A 245 70.06 -25.52 -21.45
N MET A 246 70.51 -24.25 -21.40
CA MET A 246 71.78 -23.85 -22.02
C MET A 246 72.99 -24.34 -21.20
N ALA A 247 72.90 -24.35 -19.86
CA ALA A 247 73.98 -24.86 -19.03
C ALA A 247 74.22 -26.37 -19.26
N THR A 248 73.15 -27.15 -19.44
CA THR A 248 73.25 -28.59 -19.72
C THR A 248 73.75 -28.89 -21.13
N LEU A 249 73.36 -28.12 -22.14
CA LEU A 249 73.91 -28.24 -23.50
C LEU A 249 75.39 -27.84 -23.58
N MET A 250 75.82 -26.79 -22.87
CA MET A 250 77.23 -26.36 -22.84
C MET A 250 78.12 -27.33 -22.06
N THR A 251 77.63 -27.93 -20.97
CA THR A 251 78.40 -28.94 -20.20
C THR A 251 78.49 -30.26 -20.97
N GLY A 252 77.45 -30.62 -21.73
CA GLY A 252 77.45 -31.80 -22.62
C GLY A 252 78.41 -31.65 -23.81
N ALA A 253 78.50 -30.46 -24.42
CA ALA A 253 79.43 -30.19 -25.52
C ALA A 253 80.91 -30.23 -25.09
N ALA A 254 81.23 -29.77 -23.87
CA ALA A 254 82.59 -29.84 -23.33
C ALA A 254 83.04 -31.29 -23.02
N ALA A 255 82.14 -32.14 -22.56
CA ALA A 255 82.44 -33.55 -22.32
C ALA A 255 82.55 -34.38 -23.62
N GLY A 256 81.73 -34.07 -24.63
CA GLY A 256 81.79 -34.72 -25.95
C GLY A 256 83.06 -34.40 -26.75
N ALA A 257 83.57 -33.17 -26.65
CA ALA A 257 84.80 -32.76 -27.34
C ALA A 257 86.08 -33.37 -26.75
N ALA A 258 86.09 -33.70 -25.46
CA ALA A 258 87.23 -34.36 -24.80
C ALA A 258 87.37 -35.84 -25.19
N LEU A 259 86.28 -36.52 -25.59
CA LEU A 259 86.29 -37.93 -25.95
C LEU A 259 86.54 -38.21 -27.45
N ALA A 260 86.45 -37.18 -28.30
CA ALA A 260 86.73 -37.30 -29.74
C ALA A 260 88.20 -37.07 -30.12
N LEU A 261 89.04 -36.59 -29.19
CA LEU A 261 90.48 -36.35 -29.42
C LEU A 261 91.40 -37.47 -28.90
N ASN A 262 90.86 -38.55 -28.34
CA ASN A 262 91.67 -39.66 -27.85
C ASN A 262 91.28 -40.97 -28.56
N ASN A 263 91.70 -41.13 -29.81
CA ASN A 263 91.58 -42.40 -30.52
C ASN A 263 92.86 -42.70 -31.32
N SER A 264 93.91 -43.13 -30.61
CA SER A 264 94.95 -44.01 -31.17
C SER A 264 95.61 -44.81 -30.05
N ALA A 265 94.94 -45.87 -29.59
CA ALA A 265 95.53 -47.16 -29.19
C ALA A 265 94.45 -48.01 -28.51
N PHE A 266 93.99 -49.03 -29.21
CA PHE A 266 93.34 -50.18 -28.59
C PHE A 266 94.41 -51.01 -27.88
N ASP A 267 94.26 -51.28 -26.59
CA ASP A 267 94.25 -52.67 -26.11
C ASP A 267 93.51 -52.83 -24.78
N GLY A 268 92.70 -53.89 -24.70
CA GLY A 268 91.96 -54.46 -23.58
C GLY A 268 91.54 -53.61 -22.36
N ALA A 269 90.24 -53.29 -22.25
CA ALA A 269 89.44 -53.49 -21.02
C ALA A 269 87.97 -53.07 -21.24
N ARG A 270 87.06 -53.93 -20.81
CA ARG A 270 85.61 -53.69 -20.70
C ARG A 270 85.32 -52.94 -19.39
N ILE A 271 84.36 -52.01 -19.49
CA ILE A 271 83.47 -51.49 -18.41
C ILE A 271 84.07 -50.38 -17.53
N GLU A 272 83.48 -49.18 -17.65
CA GLU A 272 83.17 -48.18 -16.59
C GLU A 272 83.18 -46.72 -17.10
N LEU A 273 82.51 -46.41 -18.23
CA LEU A 273 82.36 -45.01 -18.69
C LEU A 273 80.95 -44.70 -19.23
N GLY A 274 79.92 -45.30 -18.61
CA GLY A 274 78.50 -45.07 -18.98
C GLY A 274 77.61 -44.50 -17.88
N VAL A 275 78.05 -44.48 -16.62
CA VAL A 275 77.16 -44.20 -15.47
C VAL A 275 77.10 -42.70 -15.11
N GLY A 276 78.16 -41.92 -15.40
CA GLY A 276 78.19 -40.48 -15.08
C GLY A 276 77.30 -39.60 -15.96
N ALA A 277 77.14 -39.93 -17.24
CA ALA A 277 76.38 -39.10 -18.19
C ALA A 277 74.86 -39.35 -18.14
N ALA A 278 74.43 -40.58 -17.81
CA ALA A 278 73.00 -40.93 -17.77
C ALA A 278 72.27 -40.35 -16.54
N MET A 279 72.95 -40.23 -15.39
CA MET A 279 72.38 -39.70 -14.15
C MET A 279 72.12 -38.18 -14.22
N ALA A 280 72.91 -37.43 -14.98
CA ALA A 280 72.73 -35.99 -15.18
C ALA A 280 71.56 -35.66 -16.14
N ILE A 281 71.32 -36.51 -17.14
CA ILE A 281 70.19 -36.34 -18.09
C ILE A 281 68.87 -36.76 -17.44
N GLY A 282 68.86 -37.84 -16.64
CA GLY A 282 67.66 -38.30 -15.94
C GLY A 282 67.15 -37.33 -14.88
N SER A 283 68.05 -36.71 -14.10
CA SER A 283 67.68 -35.70 -13.09
C SER A 283 67.24 -34.37 -13.71
N GLY A 284 67.84 -33.96 -14.84
CA GLY A 284 67.40 -32.80 -15.63
C GLY A 284 65.99 -32.98 -16.24
N LEU A 285 65.66 -34.19 -16.71
CA LEU A 285 64.31 -34.52 -17.20
C LEU A 285 63.26 -34.65 -16.09
N ALA A 286 63.62 -35.18 -14.92
CA ALA A 286 62.73 -35.26 -13.76
C ALA A 286 62.37 -33.87 -13.20
N LEU A 287 63.32 -32.93 -13.17
CA LEU A 287 63.07 -31.52 -12.82
C LEU A 287 62.30 -30.75 -13.90
N SER A 288 62.41 -31.14 -15.18
CA SER A 288 61.68 -30.57 -16.31
C SER A 288 60.19 -30.92 -16.36
N LEU A 289 59.81 -32.07 -15.77
CA LEU A 289 58.42 -32.55 -15.69
C LEU A 289 57.68 -32.08 -14.42
N ARG A 290 58.38 -31.49 -13.45
CA ARG A 290 57.75 -30.94 -12.24
C ARG A 290 57.04 -29.64 -12.62
N ARG A 291 55.70 -29.65 -12.60
CA ARG A 291 54.88 -28.45 -12.81
C ARG A 291 55.34 -27.37 -11.82
N PRO A 292 55.55 -26.11 -12.26
CA PRO A 292 55.88 -25.04 -11.33
C PRO A 292 54.71 -24.87 -10.35
N ASP A 293 55.03 -24.87 -9.06
CA ASP A 293 54.03 -24.67 -8.00
C ASP A 293 53.40 -23.28 -8.18
N ALA A 294 52.07 -23.21 -8.04
CA ALA A 294 51.32 -21.96 -8.12
C ALA A 294 51.86 -20.97 -7.08
N ARG A 295 52.24 -19.77 -7.52
CA ARG A 295 52.79 -18.75 -6.62
C ARG A 295 51.70 -17.73 -6.28
N PRO A 296 51.58 -17.33 -5.00
CA PRO A 296 50.66 -16.27 -4.62
C PRO A 296 51.08 -14.97 -5.30
N VAL A 297 50.11 -14.22 -5.83
CA VAL A 297 50.31 -12.88 -6.39
C VAL A 297 49.89 -11.88 -5.31
N PRO A 298 50.85 -11.27 -4.57
CA PRO A 298 50.50 -10.45 -3.41
C PRO A 298 49.58 -9.27 -3.77
N LEU A 299 49.72 -8.72 -4.98
CA LEU A 299 48.90 -7.62 -5.46
C LEU A 299 47.44 -8.05 -5.72
N ALA A 300 47.22 -9.22 -6.34
CA ALA A 300 45.87 -9.75 -6.59
C ALA A 300 45.17 -10.12 -5.27
N ILE A 301 45.91 -10.70 -4.32
CA ILE A 301 45.40 -11.00 -2.97
C ILE A 301 45.01 -9.70 -2.25
N GLN A 302 45.85 -8.66 -2.29
CA GLN A 302 45.53 -7.36 -1.69
C GLN A 302 44.32 -6.69 -2.35
N LEU A 303 44.22 -6.75 -3.68
CA LEU A 303 43.10 -6.19 -4.42
C LEU A 303 41.79 -6.92 -4.08
N ASN A 304 41.79 -8.25 -4.08
CA ASN A 304 40.63 -9.04 -3.70
C ASN A 304 40.21 -8.79 -2.25
N GLN A 305 41.17 -8.64 -1.33
CA GLN A 305 40.88 -8.26 0.06
C GLN A 305 40.26 -6.87 0.16
N LEU A 306 40.65 -5.91 -0.67
CA LEU A 306 40.03 -4.58 -0.71
C LEU A 306 38.61 -4.66 -1.28
N ILE A 307 38.40 -5.42 -2.34
CA ILE A 307 37.06 -5.68 -2.92
C ILE A 307 36.16 -6.31 -1.86
N ASP A 308 36.61 -7.37 -1.19
CA ASP A 308 35.83 -8.07 -0.17
C ASP A 308 35.49 -7.17 1.03
N ARG A 309 36.42 -6.34 1.49
CA ARG A 309 36.13 -5.33 2.53
C ARG A 309 35.11 -4.31 2.06
N SER A 310 35.25 -3.78 0.86
CA SER A 310 34.30 -2.79 0.33
C SER A 310 32.89 -3.36 0.14
N ILE A 311 32.76 -4.63 -0.27
CA ILE A 311 31.48 -5.34 -0.31
C ILE A 311 30.91 -5.52 1.10
N ALA A 312 31.75 -5.92 2.07
CA ALA A 312 31.33 -6.10 3.46
C ALA A 312 30.86 -4.78 4.09
N ASP A 313 31.61 -3.70 3.93
CA ASP A 313 31.27 -2.37 4.43
C ASP A 313 29.95 -1.87 3.81
N ARG A 314 29.76 -2.09 2.50
CA ARG A 314 28.52 -1.70 1.82
C ARG A 314 27.34 -2.54 2.27
N ASN A 315 27.51 -3.83 2.48
CA ASN A 315 26.48 -4.71 3.00
C ASN A 315 26.12 -4.37 4.46
N GLN A 316 27.09 -3.91 5.26
CA GLN A 316 26.80 -3.42 6.60
C GLN A 316 25.93 -2.14 6.55
N GLN A 317 26.27 -1.18 5.69
CA GLN A 317 25.44 0.02 5.48
C GLN A 317 24.03 -0.33 5.01
N ILE A 318 23.89 -1.28 4.08
CA ILE A 318 22.59 -1.78 3.62
C ILE A 318 21.84 -2.45 4.77
N ALA A 319 22.51 -3.24 5.60
CA ALA A 319 21.91 -3.90 6.75
C ALA A 319 21.42 -2.89 7.80
N GLU A 320 22.20 -1.84 8.10
CA GLU A 320 21.82 -0.75 9.00
C GLU A 320 20.60 0.02 8.45
N ALA A 321 20.64 0.42 7.16
CA ALA A 321 19.51 1.09 6.52
C ALA A 321 18.26 0.20 6.45
N ASN A 322 18.40 -1.09 6.21
CA ASN A 322 17.28 -2.03 6.23
C ASN A 322 16.76 -2.28 7.66
N ALA A 323 17.62 -2.26 8.67
CA ALA A 323 17.20 -2.34 10.07
C ALA A 323 16.37 -1.11 10.47
N GLU A 324 16.70 0.08 9.97
CA GLU A 324 15.87 1.28 10.13
C GLU A 324 14.54 1.17 9.35
N ARG A 325 14.57 0.76 8.09
CA ARG A 325 13.35 0.59 7.27
C ARG A 325 12.38 -0.42 7.88
N ARG A 326 12.88 -1.52 8.46
CA ARG A 326 12.06 -2.52 9.18
C ARG A 326 11.37 -1.97 10.43
N ARG A 327 11.86 -0.86 11.01
CA ARG A 327 11.20 -0.17 12.13
C ARG A 327 10.11 0.80 11.66
N ARG A 328 10.11 1.17 10.37
CA ARG A 328 9.08 2.02 9.77
C ARG A 328 7.89 1.17 9.33
N VAL A 329 6.69 1.71 9.50
CA VAL A 329 5.43 1.06 9.11
C VAL A 329 4.92 1.76 7.86
N LEU A 330 4.73 1.01 6.77
CA LEU A 330 4.00 1.50 5.61
C LEU A 330 2.50 1.39 5.94
N LEU A 331 1.83 2.54 5.98
CA LEU A 331 0.39 2.64 6.17
C LEU A 331 -0.27 2.71 4.81
N THR A 332 -1.27 1.87 4.60
CA THR A 332 -2.17 1.94 3.44
C THR A 332 -3.56 2.22 3.97
N VAL A 333 -4.10 3.39 3.61
CA VAL A 333 -5.46 3.79 3.92
C VAL A 333 -6.32 3.56 2.69
N VAL A 334 -7.45 2.89 2.86
CA VAL A 334 -8.40 2.60 1.76
C VAL A 334 -9.79 3.02 2.20
N GLN A 335 -10.46 3.80 1.36
CA GLN A 335 -11.85 4.14 1.59
C GLN A 335 -12.73 2.92 1.29
N GLU A 336 -13.62 2.55 2.22
CA GLU A 336 -14.68 1.61 1.90
C GLU A 336 -15.79 2.37 1.18
N LEU A 337 -15.95 2.10 -0.12
CA LEU A 337 -17.11 2.55 -0.88
C LEU A 337 -18.27 1.61 -0.51
N ARG A 338 -19.23 2.12 0.26
CA ARG A 338 -20.57 1.52 0.38
C ARG A 338 -21.52 2.21 -0.59
#